data_AF-A0A7J7HKI8-F1
#
_entry.id   AF-A0A7J7HKI8-F1
#
_cell.length_a   1.000
_cell.length_b   1.000
_cell.length_c   1.000
_cell.angle_alpha   90.00
_cell.angle_beta   90.00
_cell.angle_gamma   90.00
#
_symmetry.space_group_name_H-M   'P 1'
#
loop_
_entity.id
_entity.type
_entity.pdbx_description
1 polymer ?
#
loop_
_entity_poly.entity_id
_entity_poly.type
_entity_poly.pdbx_seq_one_letter_code
_entity_poly.pdbx_strand_id
1 'polypeptide(L)'
;MLSSPSPVDRLGMSIEGPYGSISTDFLRHDMPVMVSGGSGIAPFISITRDLVFTTSNLKSTTTSQILLISAFKFSSDLAMLDLLFPHSKTPSELLNFELHIEAYITREKQPISENEQKPLRPSGSSLIPRMHPCLPL
;
A
#
# COMPACT_ATOMS: atom_id res chain seq x y z
N MET A 1 -42.65 5.79 -20.14
CA MET A 1 -41.63 6.75 -20.60
C MET A 1 -40.30 6.29 -20.04
N LEU A 2 -39.53 5.51 -20.81
CA LEU A 2 -38.17 5.10 -20.42
C LEU A 2 -37.23 6.25 -20.74
N SER A 3 -36.62 6.86 -19.73
CA SER A 3 -35.56 7.86 -19.90
C SER A 3 -34.33 7.19 -20.52
N SER A 4 -33.89 7.65 -21.69
CA SER A 4 -32.60 7.23 -22.25
C SER A 4 -31.46 7.81 -21.41
N PRO A 5 -30.39 7.07 -21.13
CA PRO A 5 -29.21 7.64 -20.48
C PRO A 5 -28.64 8.76 -21.38
N SER A 6 -28.42 9.95 -20.81
CA SER A 6 -27.71 11.01 -21.52
C SER A 6 -26.28 10.55 -21.81
N PRO A 7 -25.73 10.83 -23.00
CA PRO A 7 -24.34 10.50 -23.29
C PRO A 7 -23.45 11.18 -22.24
N VAL A 8 -22.66 10.38 -21.52
CA VAL A 8 -21.62 10.87 -20.62
C VAL A 8 -20.69 11.78 -21.43
N ASP A 9 -20.64 13.04 -21.04
CA ASP A 9 -19.77 14.04 -21.65
C ASP A 9 -18.32 13.57 -21.46
N ARG A 10 -17.63 13.23 -22.56
CA ARG A 10 -16.28 12.64 -22.50
C ARG A 10 -15.29 13.76 -22.19
N LEU A 11 -14.72 13.77 -20.99
CA LEU A 11 -13.65 14.70 -20.65
C LEU A 11 -12.39 14.38 -21.49
N GLY A 12 -12.10 15.22 -22.46
CA GLY A 12 -10.86 15.15 -23.23
C GLY A 12 -9.67 15.51 -22.34
N MET A 13 -8.66 14.65 -22.29
CA MET A 13 -7.46 14.85 -21.49
C MET A 13 -6.23 14.61 -22.37
N SER A 14 -5.23 15.48 -22.29
CA SER A 14 -3.91 15.27 -22.88
C SER A 14 -2.91 14.99 -21.76
N ILE A 15 -2.06 13.98 -21.94
CA ILE A 15 -1.07 13.56 -20.96
C ILE A 15 0.30 13.64 -21.62
N GLU A 16 1.24 14.30 -20.96
CA GLU A 16 2.65 14.32 -21.35
C GLU A 16 3.49 13.67 -20.24
N GLY A 17 4.49 12.88 -20.62
CA GLY A 17 5.32 12.09 -19.71
C GLY A 17 5.80 10.78 -20.35
N PRO A 18 6.58 9.96 -19.62
CA PRO A 18 6.83 10.02 -18.18
C PRO A 18 7.98 10.95 -17.76
N TYR A 19 7.88 11.53 -16.55
CA TYR A 19 8.91 12.36 -15.93
C TYR A 19 9.57 11.72 -14.68
N GLY A 20 9.12 10.52 -14.30
CA GLY A 20 9.64 9.79 -13.15
C GLY A 20 10.99 9.15 -13.42
N SER A 21 11.69 8.74 -12.37
CA SER A 21 12.94 7.99 -12.47
C SER A 21 12.70 6.64 -13.16
N ILE A 22 13.58 6.29 -14.11
CA ILE A 22 13.50 5.02 -14.86
C ILE A 22 14.23 3.89 -14.09
N SER A 23 15.07 4.22 -13.11
CA SER A 23 15.88 3.25 -12.38
C SER A 23 15.10 2.51 -11.30
N THR A 24 15.15 1.17 -11.32
CA THR A 24 14.68 0.28 -10.25
C THR A 24 15.81 -0.14 -9.30
N ASP A 25 16.79 0.74 -9.05
CA ASP A 25 17.99 0.40 -8.26
C ASP A 25 17.67 -0.02 -6.83
N PHE A 26 16.51 0.37 -6.29
CA PHE A 26 16.04 -0.06 -4.98
C PHE A 26 15.79 -1.58 -4.88
N LEU A 27 15.59 -2.28 -6.00
CA LEU A 27 15.40 -3.74 -6.04
C LEU A 27 16.71 -4.51 -5.82
N ARG A 28 17.87 -3.83 -5.81
CA ARG A 28 19.16 -4.46 -5.52
C ARG A 28 19.37 -4.76 -4.03
N HIS A 29 18.50 -4.24 -3.17
CA HIS A 29 18.56 -4.45 -1.74
C HIS A 29 17.69 -5.64 -1.32
N ASP A 30 18.16 -6.40 -0.34
CA ASP A 30 17.45 -7.58 0.17
C ASP A 30 16.06 -7.24 0.74
N MET A 31 15.95 -6.06 1.39
CA MET A 31 14.71 -5.56 1.95
C MET A 31 14.60 -4.04 1.78
N PRO A 32 13.95 -3.53 0.72
CA PRO A 32 13.67 -2.10 0.58
C PRO A 32 12.64 -1.62 1.62
N VAL A 33 12.92 -0.45 2.21
CA VAL A 33 12.01 0.26 3.11
C VAL A 33 11.44 1.47 2.40
N MET A 34 10.13 1.49 2.21
CA MET A 34 9.35 2.57 1.60
C MET A 34 8.72 3.40 2.70
N VAL A 35 9.00 4.71 2.72
CA VAL A 35 8.42 5.64 3.71
C VAL A 35 7.54 6.66 3.01
N SER A 36 6.28 6.74 3.40
CA SER A 36 5.28 7.60 2.75
C SER A 36 4.44 8.39 3.76
N GLY A 37 3.86 9.49 3.31
CA GLY A 37 2.93 10.30 4.11
C GLY A 37 1.83 10.90 3.26
N GLY A 38 0.57 10.74 3.69
CA GLY A 38 -0.60 11.25 2.98
C GLY A 38 -0.65 10.81 1.51
N SER A 39 -0.79 11.76 0.58
CA SER A 39 -0.79 11.48 -0.86
C SER A 39 0.55 10.96 -1.40
N GLY A 40 1.63 11.10 -0.63
CA GLY A 40 2.96 10.56 -0.98
C GLY A 40 3.00 9.03 -1.08
N ILE A 41 1.93 8.33 -0.73
CA ILE A 41 1.79 6.88 -0.96
C ILE A 41 1.62 6.51 -2.44
N ALA A 42 1.17 7.44 -3.29
CA ALA A 42 0.88 7.19 -4.70
C ALA A 42 2.03 6.51 -5.50
N PRO A 43 3.29 6.98 -5.45
CA PRO A 43 4.39 6.29 -6.12
C PRO A 43 4.60 4.86 -5.61
N PHE A 44 4.43 4.62 -4.31
CA PHE A 44 4.58 3.28 -3.73
C PHE A 44 3.44 2.33 -4.10
N ILE A 45 2.23 2.84 -4.34
CA ILE A 45 1.15 2.04 -4.93
C ILE A 45 1.56 1.54 -6.32
N SER A 46 2.13 2.41 -7.15
CA SER A 46 2.60 2.01 -8.48
C SER A 46 3.72 0.96 -8.40
N ILE A 47 4.71 1.20 -7.55
CA ILE A 47 5.85 0.28 -7.36
C ILE A 47 5.40 -1.08 -6.82
N THR A 48 4.50 -1.09 -5.84
CA THR A 48 4.01 -2.33 -5.22
C THR A 48 3.25 -3.18 -6.23
N ARG A 49 2.35 -2.58 -7.02
CA ARG A 49 1.62 -3.30 -8.07
C ARG A 49 2.53 -3.87 -9.13
N ASP A 50 3.53 -3.10 -9.56
CA ASP A 50 4.51 -3.53 -10.55
C ASP A 50 5.34 -4.72 -10.03
N LEU A 51 5.76 -4.67 -8.76
CA LEU A 51 6.51 -5.76 -8.16
C LEU A 51 5.66 -7.03 -7.94
N VAL A 52 4.42 -6.88 -7.49
CA VAL A 52 3.45 -7.99 -7.40
C VAL A 52 3.24 -8.61 -8.78
N PHE A 53 3.13 -7.80 -9.84
CA PHE A 53 2.98 -8.29 -11.20
C PHE A 53 4.24 -9.06 -11.66
N THR A 54 5.41 -8.45 -11.48
CA THR A 54 6.72 -8.99 -11.87
C THR A 54 7.01 -10.31 -11.17
N THR A 55 6.79 -10.36 -9.87
CA THR A 55 7.07 -11.53 -9.03
C THR A 55 6.20 -12.72 -9.38
N SER A 56 4.90 -12.50 -9.68
CA SER A 56 4.00 -13.59 -10.05
C SER A 56 4.18 -14.08 -11.49
N ASN A 57 4.49 -13.19 -12.45
CA ASN A 57 4.55 -13.56 -13.87
C ASN A 57 5.95 -13.99 -14.33
N LEU A 58 7.01 -13.39 -13.79
CA LEU A 58 8.38 -13.62 -14.27
C LEU A 58 9.12 -14.71 -13.50
N LYS A 59 8.43 -15.43 -12.59
CA LYS A 59 8.98 -16.53 -11.78
C LYS A 59 10.35 -16.20 -11.18
N SER A 60 10.50 -14.98 -10.66
CA SER A 60 11.70 -14.63 -9.91
C SER A 60 11.78 -15.54 -8.69
N THR A 61 12.89 -16.26 -8.55
CA THR A 61 13.09 -17.23 -7.45
C THR A 61 13.38 -16.54 -6.12
N THR A 62 13.65 -15.23 -6.14
CA THR A 62 13.95 -14.45 -4.94
C THR A 62 12.67 -13.84 -4.38
N THR A 63 12.26 -14.31 -3.20
CA THR A 63 11.24 -13.64 -2.40
C THR A 63 11.74 -12.24 -2.06
N SER A 64 11.06 -11.22 -2.54
CA SER A 64 11.37 -9.81 -2.21
C SER A 64 10.55 -9.43 -0.99
N GLN A 65 11.23 -9.19 0.14
CA GLN A 65 10.59 -8.67 1.35
C GLN A 65 10.57 -7.14 1.27
N ILE A 66 9.41 -6.51 1.47
CA ILE A 66 9.27 -5.05 1.47
C ILE A 66 8.61 -4.58 2.74
N LEU A 67 9.12 -3.49 3.31
CA LEU A 67 8.47 -2.77 4.41
C LEU A 67 7.95 -1.42 3.91
N LEU A 68 6.64 -1.21 3.99
CA LEU A 68 5.99 0.08 3.75
C LEU A 68 5.59 0.72 5.08
N ILE A 69 6.24 1.81 5.43
CA ILE A 69 5.89 2.69 6.55
C ILE A 69 5.10 3.86 6.00
N SER A 70 3.84 4.03 6.40
CA SER A 70 2.97 5.09 5.89
C SER A 70 2.29 5.87 7.00
N ALA A 71 2.39 7.19 6.95
CA ALA A 71 1.71 8.09 7.86
C ALA A 71 0.43 8.66 7.23
N PHE A 72 -0.68 8.53 7.95
CA PHE A 72 -2.00 9.03 7.56
C PHE A 72 -2.51 10.03 8.58
N LYS A 73 -3.38 10.94 8.13
CA LYS A 73 -3.95 11.97 9.00
C LYS A 73 -5.03 11.35 9.88
N PHE A 74 -5.93 10.57 9.28
CA PHE A 74 -7.06 9.90 9.92
C PHE A 74 -7.15 8.44 9.47
N SER A 75 -7.82 7.58 10.24
CA SER A 75 -8.11 6.19 9.84
C SER A 75 -8.83 6.07 8.51
N SER A 76 -9.69 7.03 8.15
CA SER A 76 -10.38 7.06 6.85
C SER A 76 -9.42 7.06 5.67
N ASP A 77 -8.21 7.61 5.83
CA ASP A 77 -7.22 7.68 4.77
C ASP A 77 -6.53 6.32 4.50
N LEU A 78 -6.70 5.34 5.39
CA LEU A 78 -6.16 3.97 5.22
C LEU A 78 -6.78 3.23 4.04
N ALA A 79 -7.95 3.65 3.56
CA ALA A 79 -8.57 3.10 2.36
C ALA A 79 -7.66 3.18 1.13
N MET A 80 -6.66 4.07 1.14
CA MET A 80 -5.62 4.13 0.10
C MET A 80 -4.77 2.86 0.02
N LEU A 81 -4.61 2.11 1.12
CA LEU A 81 -3.86 0.86 1.16
C LEU A 81 -4.53 -0.25 0.34
N ASP A 82 -5.85 -0.19 0.15
CA ASP A 82 -6.59 -1.14 -0.69
C ASP A 82 -6.15 -1.07 -2.16
N LEU A 83 -5.51 0.04 -2.55
CA LEU A 83 -4.95 0.19 -3.88
C LEU A 83 -3.61 -0.55 -4.05
N LEU A 84 -2.93 -0.99 -2.99
CA LEU A 84 -1.63 -1.66 -3.12
C LEU A 84 -1.70 -2.98 -3.89
N PHE A 85 -2.82 -3.69 -3.78
CA PHE A 85 -3.01 -4.98 -4.43
C PHE A 85 -3.94 -4.85 -5.65
N PRO A 86 -3.65 -5.54 -6.77
CA PRO A 86 -4.59 -5.64 -7.87
C PRO A 86 -5.86 -6.36 -7.40
N HIS A 87 -7.03 -5.79 -7.71
CA HIS A 87 -8.36 -6.23 -7.24
C HIS A 87 -8.76 -7.66 -7.66
N SER A 88 -7.98 -8.33 -8.51
CA SER A 88 -8.34 -9.61 -9.14
C SER A 88 -7.44 -10.79 -8.77
N LYS A 89 -6.49 -10.64 -7.84
CA LYS A 89 -5.50 -11.69 -7.58
C LYS A 89 -5.90 -12.62 -6.45
N THR A 90 -5.76 -13.92 -6.68
CA THR A 90 -5.93 -14.94 -5.65
C THR A 90 -4.72 -14.95 -4.70
N PRO A 91 -4.89 -15.24 -3.39
CA PRO A 91 -3.79 -15.27 -2.42
C PRO A 91 -2.61 -16.18 -2.83
N SER A 92 -2.87 -17.24 -3.60
CA SER A 92 -1.82 -18.14 -4.13
C SER A 92 -0.86 -17.47 -5.10
N GLU A 93 -1.27 -16.40 -5.79
CA GLU A 93 -0.40 -15.69 -6.73
C GLU A 93 0.53 -14.70 -6.03
N LEU A 94 0.32 -14.42 -4.73
CA LEU A 94 1.15 -13.55 -3.91
C LEU A 94 2.27 -14.29 -3.14
N LEU A 95 2.35 -15.62 -3.25
CA LEU A 95 3.24 -16.45 -2.39
C LEU A 95 4.73 -16.07 -2.45
N ASN A 96 5.19 -15.44 -3.53
CA ASN A 96 6.59 -15.06 -3.71
C ASN A 96 6.87 -13.59 -3.35
N PHE A 97 5.87 -12.84 -2.86
CA PHE A 97 6.00 -11.42 -2.53
C PHE A 97 5.54 -11.17 -1.08
N GLU A 98 6.45 -10.71 -0.24
CA GLU A 98 6.18 -10.45 1.17
C GLU A 98 6.16 -8.94 1.43
N LEU A 99 4.95 -8.38 1.63
CA LEU A 99 4.76 -6.96 1.95
C LEU A 99 4.32 -6.79 3.40
N HIS A 100 5.14 -6.09 4.17
CA HIS A 100 4.84 -5.61 5.52
C HIS A 100 4.37 -4.16 5.45
N ILE A 101 3.27 -3.85 6.13
CA ILE A 101 2.71 -2.49 6.16
C ILE A 101 2.61 -2.03 7.61
N GLU A 102 3.27 -0.92 7.92
CA GLU A 102 3.10 -0.17 9.16
C GLU A 102 2.40 1.14 8.85
N ALA A 103 1.19 1.31 9.38
CA ALA A 103 0.39 2.50 9.15
C ALA A 103 0.22 3.30 10.46
N TYR A 104 0.60 4.58 10.41
CA TYR A 104 0.59 5.48 11.55
C TYR A 104 -0.49 6.53 11.39
N ILE A 105 -1.39 6.64 12.37
CA ILE A 105 -2.42 7.69 12.37
C ILE A 105 -1.92 8.87 13.22
N THR A 106 -1.83 10.04 12.60
CA THR A 106 -1.17 11.22 13.19
C THR A 106 -2.13 12.21 13.84
N ARG A 107 -3.45 12.16 13.55
CA ARG A 107 -4.42 13.15 14.08
C ARG A 107 -5.70 12.56 14.67
N GLU A 108 -5.81 11.25 14.78
CA GLU A 108 -6.94 10.60 15.45
C GLU A 108 -6.56 10.29 16.90
N LYS A 109 -7.19 11.00 17.84
CA LYS A 109 -7.03 10.70 19.27
C LYS A 109 -8.09 9.69 19.67
N GLN A 110 -7.70 8.44 19.93
CA GLN A 110 -8.44 7.61 20.89
C GLN A 110 -7.92 7.93 22.29
N PRO A 111 -8.80 8.03 23.32
CA PRO A 111 -8.33 8.09 24.70
C PRO A 111 -7.54 6.82 24.98
N ILE A 112 -6.29 6.98 25.42
CA ILE A 112 -5.45 5.88 25.87
C ILE A 112 -6.11 5.35 27.15
N SER A 113 -6.89 4.28 27.06
CA SER A 113 -7.20 3.47 28.23
C SER A 113 -5.95 2.67 28.54
N GLU A 114 -5.23 3.08 29.57
CA GLU A 114 -4.10 2.39 30.18
C GLU A 114 -4.53 1.00 30.67
N ASN A 115 -4.70 -0.01 29.81
CA ASN A 115 -4.81 -1.40 30.30
C ASN A 115 -4.56 -2.56 29.32
N GLU A 116 -4.14 -2.34 28.06
CA GLU A 116 -3.90 -3.47 27.14
C GLU A 116 -2.49 -3.50 26.55
N GLN A 117 -1.47 -3.38 27.40
CA GLN A 117 -0.13 -3.84 27.06
C GLN A 117 -0.04 -5.36 27.27
N LYS A 118 -0.58 -6.13 26.33
CA LYS A 118 -0.20 -7.55 26.17
C LYS A 118 0.47 -7.72 24.81
N PRO A 119 1.71 -8.28 24.74
CA PRO A 119 2.35 -8.55 23.47
C PRO A 119 1.58 -9.65 22.71
N LEU A 120 0.76 -9.26 21.75
CA LEU A 120 0.17 -10.18 20.77
C LEU A 120 1.27 -10.55 19.76
N ARG A 121 1.91 -11.70 20.01
CA ARG A 121 2.69 -12.42 19.00
C ARG A 121 1.75 -12.86 17.87
N PRO A 122 2.00 -12.54 16.60
CA PRO A 122 1.31 -13.23 15.52
C PRO A 122 2.16 -14.42 15.07
N SER A 123 1.61 -15.61 15.27
CA SER A 123 1.89 -16.76 14.42
C SER A 123 0.93 -16.67 13.24
N GLY A 124 1.44 -16.57 12.02
CA GLY A 124 0.64 -16.66 10.79
C GLY A 124 0.67 -15.41 9.91
N SER A 125 0.93 -15.63 8.63
CA SER A 125 0.86 -14.68 7.51
C SER A 125 -0.47 -13.93 7.49
N SER A 126 -0.44 -12.65 7.84
CA SER A 126 -1.62 -11.79 7.77
C SER A 126 -1.20 -10.44 7.21
N LEU A 127 -1.68 -10.13 6.00
CA LEU A 127 -1.50 -8.87 5.27
C LEU A 127 -2.26 -7.69 5.94
N ILE A 128 -2.51 -7.75 7.24
CA ILE A 128 -3.21 -6.70 7.97
C ILE A 128 -2.19 -5.63 8.36
N PRO A 129 -2.36 -4.36 7.92
CA PRO A 129 -1.51 -3.26 8.33
C PRO A 129 -1.48 -3.16 9.86
N ARG A 130 -0.28 -3.13 10.45
CA ARG A 130 -0.17 -2.83 11.88
C ARG A 130 -0.42 -1.34 12.09
N MET A 131 -1.47 -1.04 12.86
CA MET A 131 -1.82 0.32 13.23
C MET A 131 -1.13 0.71 14.53
N HIS A 132 -0.36 1.80 14.48
CA HIS A 132 0.30 2.36 15.65
C HIS A 132 -0.17 3.81 15.89
N PRO A 133 -0.72 4.12 17.08
CA PRO A 133 -0.98 5.51 17.47
C PRO A 133 0.35 6.25 17.73
N CYS A 134 0.49 7.48 17.24
CA CYS A 134 1.64 8.32 17.57
C CYS A 134 1.53 8.85 19.02
N LEU A 135 2.55 8.59 19.84
CA LEU A 135 2.75 9.28 21.12
C LEU A 135 3.12 10.75 20.87
N PRO A 136 2.66 11.71 21.70
CA PRO A 136 3.07 13.11 21.59
C PRO A 136 4.58 13.25 21.87
N LEU A 137 5.25 14.10 21.07
CA LEU A 137 6.64 14.54 21.27
C LEU A 137 6.80 15.35 22.56
#